data_AF-A0A521GM81-F1
#
_entry.id   AF-A0A521GM81-F1
#
_cell.length_a   1.000
_cell.length_b   1.000
_cell.length_c   1.000
_cell.angle_alpha   90.00
_cell.angle_beta   90.00
_cell.angle_gamma   90.00
#
_symmetry.space_group_name_H-M   'P 1'
#
loop_
_entity.id
_entity.type
_entity.pdbx_description
1 polymer ?
#
loop_
_entity_poly.entity_id
_entity_poly.type
_entity_poly.pdbx_seq_one_letter_code
_entity_poly.pdbx_strand_id
1 'polypeptide(L)' 'MPKKSDTFDYAEKSGELEAVLQRLQSADVQLDEATKLYEQGTKLVGEIEAYLKQAENTVRKHTAAE' A
#
# COMPACT_ATOMS: atom_id res chain seq x y z
N MET A 1 -5.29 -20.09 -18.64
CA MET A 1 -4.86 -19.48 -17.36
C MET A 1 -5.87 -18.41 -17.00
N PRO A 2 -6.62 -18.53 -15.89
CA PRO A 2 -7.61 -17.51 -15.55
C PRO A 2 -6.87 -16.22 -15.15
N LYS A 3 -7.23 -15.10 -15.79
CA LYS A 3 -6.74 -13.75 -15.48
C LYS A 3 -7.04 -13.47 -13.99
N LYS A 4 -6.01 -13.18 -13.20
CA LYS A 4 -6.17 -12.61 -11.86
C LYS A 4 -7.11 -11.42 -11.97
N SER A 5 -8.19 -11.47 -11.21
CA SER A 5 -9.20 -10.45 -11.13
C SER A 5 -8.59 -9.11 -10.72
N ASP A 6 -9.21 -8.03 -11.18
CA ASP A 6 -8.90 -6.60 -10.99
C ASP A 6 -9.05 -6.16 -9.51
N THR A 7 -8.57 -6.99 -8.58
CA THR A 7 -8.77 -6.87 -7.14
C THR A 7 -7.47 -6.39 -6.52
N PHE A 8 -7.55 -5.32 -5.74
CA PHE A 8 -6.41 -4.77 -5.02
C PHE A 8 -5.74 -5.85 -4.16
N ASP A 9 -4.47 -6.15 -4.43
CA ASP A 9 -3.68 -7.11 -3.67
C ASP A 9 -2.97 -6.39 -2.51
N TYR A 10 -3.61 -6.41 -1.35
CA TYR A 10 -3.09 -5.77 -0.14
C TYR A 10 -1.71 -6.31 0.26
N ALA A 11 -1.49 -7.62 0.16
CA ALA A 11 -0.22 -8.23 0.57
C ALA A 11 0.92 -7.81 -0.34
N GLU A 12 0.68 -7.79 -1.66
CA GLU A 12 1.66 -7.29 -2.64
C GLU A 12 2.02 -5.82 -2.37
N LYS A 13 1.02 -4.95 -2.19
CA LYS A 13 1.24 -3.51 -1.97
C LYS A 13 1.92 -3.19 -0.65
N SER A 14 1.59 -3.92 0.42
CA SER A 14 2.30 -3.81 1.69
C SER A 14 3.76 -4.28 1.57
N GLY A 15 4.03 -5.35 0.82
CA GLY A 15 5.39 -5.80 0.54
C GLY A 15 6.21 -4.80 -0.27
N GLU A 16 5.61 -4.15 -1.26
CA GLU A 16 6.24 -3.05 -2.00
C GLU A 16 6.59 -1.87 -1.08
N LEU A 17 5.70 -1.50 -0.16
CA LEU A 17 5.95 -0.41 0.80
C LEU A 17 7.08 -0.77 1.77
N GLU A 18 7.11 -2.01 2.25
CA GLU A 18 8.19 -2.49 3.12
C GLU A 18 9.55 -2.47 2.40
N ALA A 19 9.59 -2.87 1.13
CA ALA A 19 10.80 -2.77 0.32
C ALA A 19 11.29 -1.32 0.14
N VAL A 20 10.37 -0.37 -0.07
CA VAL A 20 10.68 1.07 -0.14
C VAL A 20 11.28 1.55 1.18
N LEU A 21 10.68 1.17 2.32
CA LEU A 21 11.19 1.54 3.65
C LEU A 21 12.57 0.94 3.92
N GLN A 22 12.80 -0.32 3.57
CA GLN A 22 14.11 -0.96 3.70
C GLN A 22 15.18 -0.21 2.89
N ARG A 23 14.86 0.24 1.68
CA ARG A 23 15.81 1.02 0.86
C ARG A 23 16.07 2.40 1.44
N LEU A 24 15.03 3.10 1.93
CA LEU A 24 15.18 4.40 2.59
C LEU A 24 16.02 4.35 3.87
N GLN A 25 15.98 3.24 4.60
CA GLN A 25 16.77 3.03 5.81
C GLN A 25 18.22 2.63 5.51
N SER A 26 18.57 2.39 4.25
CA SER A 26 19.90 1.98 3.85
C SER A 26 20.89 3.13 3.99
N ALA A 27 22.09 2.83 4.51
CA ALA A 27 23.12 3.84 4.79
C ALA A 27 23.73 4.47 3.52
N ASP A 28 23.54 3.86 2.35
CA ASP A 28 24.08 4.28 1.05
C ASP A 28 23.03 4.99 0.16
N VAL A 29 21.82 5.24 0.66
CA VAL A 29 20.78 5.90 -0.14
C VAL A 29 21.20 7.33 -0.49
N GLN A 30 21.21 7.64 -1.78
CA GLN A 30 21.52 8.99 -2.26
C GLN A 30 20.28 9.88 -2.17
N LEU A 31 20.45 11.20 -2.01
CA LEU A 31 19.33 12.15 -1.84
C LEU A 31 18.28 12.06 -2.96
N ASP A 32 18.72 11.99 -4.22
CA ASP A 32 17.82 11.87 -5.37
C ASP A 32 17.04 10.56 -5.37
N GLU A 33 17.66 9.48 -4.90
CA GLU A 33 17.02 8.18 -4.74
C GLU A 33 16.02 8.21 -3.58
N ALA A 34 16.40 8.78 -2.44
CA ALA A 34 15.53 8.95 -1.27
C ALA A 34 14.27 9.75 -1.61
N THR A 35 14.40 10.79 -2.44
CA THR A 35 13.25 11.59 -2.89
C THR A 35 12.27 10.76 -3.72
N LYS A 36 12.78 9.95 -4.66
CA LYS A 36 11.93 9.05 -5.48
C LYS A 36 11.26 7.96 -4.64
N LEU A 37 12.01 7.36 -3.71
CA LEU A 37 11.47 6.35 -2.79
C LEU A 37 10.38 6.93 -1.89
N TYR A 38 10.55 8.16 -1.41
CA TYR A 38 9.53 8.85 -0.62
C TYR A 38 8.24 9.09 -1.42
N GLU A 39 8.36 9.55 -2.68
CA GLU A 39 7.20 9.71 -3.57
C GLU A 39 6.48 8.38 -3.81
N GLN A 40 7.23 7.32 -4.10
CA GLN A 40 6.68 5.97 -4.27
C GLN A 40 5.99 5.47 -3.00
N GLY A 41 6.63 5.63 -1.84
CA GLY A 41 6.07 5.23 -0.55
C GLY A 41 4.76 5.98 -0.23
N THR A 42 4.73 7.29 -0.46
CA THR A 42 3.53 8.12 -0.25
C THR A 42 2.37 7.65 -1.14
N LYS A 43 2.65 7.28 -2.39
CA LYS A 43 1.64 6.73 -3.30
C LYS A 43 1.09 5.39 -2.79
N LEU A 44 1.96 4.47 -2.40
CA LEU A 44 1.58 3.15 -1.86
C LEU A 44 0.73 3.29 -0.59
N VAL A 45 1.10 4.20 0.31
CA VAL A 45 0.31 4.51 1.51
C VAL A 45 -1.11 4.95 1.12
N GLY A 46 -1.23 5.90 0.18
CA GLY A 46 -2.55 6.37 -0.26
C GLY A 46 -3.42 5.28 -0.89
N GLU A 47 -2.82 4.39 -1.68
CA GLU A 47 -3.52 3.22 -2.26
C GLU A 47 -4.01 2.25 -1.18
N ILE A 48 -3.16 1.93 -0.21
CA ILE A 48 -3.48 1.03 0.90
C ILE A 48 -4.56 1.64 1.80
N GLU A 49 -4.46 2.92 2.15
CA GLU A 49 -5.46 3.62 2.97
C GLU A 49 -6.84 3.66 2.29
N ALA A 50 -6.87 3.90 0.97
CA ALA A 50 -8.11 3.88 0.21
C ALA A 50 -8.77 2.50 0.25
N TYR A 51 -7.99 1.44 0.08
CA TYR A 51 -8.47 0.06 0.17
C TYR A 51 -9.00 -0.26 1.58
N LEU A 52 -8.24 0.07 2.63
CA LEU A 52 -8.65 -0.16 4.01
C LEU A 52 -9.93 0.58 4.37
N LYS A 53 -10.10 1.82 3.91
CA LYS A 53 -11.35 2.59 4.10
C LYS A 53 -12.54 1.93 3.41
N GLN A 54 -12.36 1.35 2.22
CA GLN A 54 -13.42 0.59 1.54
C GLN A 54 -13.77 -0.70 2.29
N ALA A 55 -12.76 -1.43 2.77
CA ALA A 55 -12.95 -2.64 3.56
C ALA A 55 -13.69 -2.32 4.88
N GLU A 56 -13.28 -1.28 5.58
CA GLU A 56 -13.92 -0.81 6.81
C GLU A 56 -15.40 -0.46 6.58
N ASN A 57 -15.71 0.31 5.54
CA ASN A 57 -17.09 0.65 5.19
C ASN A 57 -17.93 -0.59 4.89
N THR A 58 -17.34 -1.60 4.26
CA THR A 58 -18.01 -2.88 3.98
C THR A 58 -18.34 -3.59 5.30
N VAL A 59 -17.37 -3.72 6.21
CA VAL A 59 -17.59 -4.34 7.53
C VAL A 59 -18.68 -3.59 8.30
N ARG A 60 -18.59 -2.25 8.38
CA ARG A 60 -19.58 -1.41 9.08
C ARG A 60 -21.01 -1.62 8.57
N LYS A 61 -21.20 -1.77 7.24
CA LYS A 61 -22.53 -2.04 6.67
C LYS A 61 -23.13 -3.37 7.15
N HIS A 62 -22.28 -4.36 7.43
CA HIS A 62 -22.73 -5.66 7.91
C HIS A 62 -22.91 -5.72 9.44
N THR A 63 -22.18 -4.89 10.20
CA THR A 63 -22.25 -4.88 11.67
C THR A 63 -23.18 -3.81 12.25
N ALA A 64 -23.58 -2.79 11.48
CA ALA A 64 -24.51 -1.73 11.92
C ALA A 64 -25.99 -2.08 11.70
N ALA A 65 -26.30 -3.33 11.31
CA ALA A 65 -27.66 -3.81 11.04
C ALA A 65 -28.32 -4.52 12.24
N GLU A 66 -27.79 -4.36 13.45
CA GLU A 66 -28.36 -4.87 14.71
C GLU A 66 -28.96 -3.75 15.57
#